data_AF-A0A2V9FEZ0-F1
#
_entry.id   AF-A0A2V9FEZ0-F1
#
_cell.length_a   1.000
_cell.length_b   1.000
_cell.length_c   1.000
_cell.angle_alpha   90.00
_cell.angle_beta   90.00
_cell.angle_gamma   90.00
#
_symmetry.space_group_name_H-M   'P 1'
#
loop_
_entity.id
_entity.type
_entity.pdbx_description
1 polymer ?
#
loop_
_entity_poly.entity_id
_entity_poly.type
_entity_poly.pdbx_seq_one_letter_code
_entity_poly.pdbx_strand_id
1 'polypeptide(L)'
;MKSAVVIQEVPGVITPTRPRLNRAFVVFSFLSIYLIWGSTYLAIRYAVETIPPLYTAGFRHLIAGTILLIWCLAKHLSPTWAQVRASIIIGAFFFLIGHGTLHWAEQKVPSGLASLLIASEPI
;
A
#
# COMPACT_ATOMS: atom_id res chain seq x y z
N MET A 1 -33.96 -50.09 -23.90
CA MET A 1 -32.69 -49.32 -23.96
C MET A 1 -32.88 -48.00 -23.25
N LYS A 2 -32.58 -47.94 -21.94
CA LYS A 2 -32.50 -46.69 -21.18
C LYS A 2 -31.01 -46.38 -21.02
N SER A 3 -30.50 -45.40 -21.77
CA SER A 3 -29.13 -44.91 -21.59
C SER A 3 -29.10 -44.07 -20.31
N ALA A 4 -28.57 -44.68 -19.24
CA ALA A 4 -28.17 -43.95 -18.04
C ALA A 4 -26.93 -43.12 -18.38
N VAL A 5 -27.13 -41.83 -18.61
CA VAL A 5 -26.04 -40.84 -18.59
C VAL A 5 -25.61 -40.73 -17.14
N VAL A 6 -24.55 -41.45 -16.79
CA VAL A 6 -23.84 -41.30 -15.52
C VAL A 6 -23.14 -39.94 -15.58
N ILE A 7 -23.75 -38.93 -14.97
CA ILE A 7 -23.08 -37.67 -14.65
C ILE A 7 -22.06 -38.01 -13.56
N GLN A 8 -20.82 -38.19 -13.98
CA GLN A 8 -19.68 -38.34 -13.08
C GLN A 8 -19.46 -36.98 -12.40
N GLU A 9 -19.81 -36.86 -11.12
CA GLU A 9 -19.44 -35.69 -10.32
C GLU A 9 -17.92 -35.53 -10.37
N VAL A 10 -17.44 -34.38 -10.86
CA VAL A 10 -16.02 -34.07 -10.95
C VAL A 10 -15.47 -33.96 -9.52
N PRO A 11 -14.64 -34.92 -9.05
CA PRO A 11 -14.09 -34.86 -7.70
C PRO A 11 -13.02 -33.78 -7.68
N GLY A 12 -13.22 -32.71 -6.89
CA GLY A 12 -12.17 -31.71 -6.66
C GLY A 12 -12.53 -30.26 -6.95
N VAL A 13 -13.80 -29.91 -7.18
CA VAL A 13 -14.21 -28.50 -7.15
C VAL A 13 -14.18 -28.02 -5.70
N ILE A 14 -13.03 -27.52 -5.25
CA ILE A 14 -12.93 -26.74 -4.01
C ILE A 14 -13.78 -25.50 -4.26
N THR A 15 -15.02 -25.51 -3.76
CA THR A 15 -15.85 -24.31 -3.77
C THR A 15 -15.14 -23.30 -2.87
N PRO A 16 -14.69 -22.14 -3.40
CA PRO A 16 -14.00 -21.17 -2.58
C PRO A 16 -14.96 -20.71 -1.48
N THR A 17 -14.68 -21.09 -0.24
CA THR A 17 -15.40 -20.58 0.93
C THR A 17 -15.19 -19.09 0.97
N ARG A 18 -16.22 -18.30 0.60
CA ARG A 18 -16.17 -16.85 0.76
C ARG A 18 -15.98 -16.57 2.24
N PRO A 19 -14.90 -15.87 2.65
CA PRO A 19 -14.73 -15.52 4.04
C PRO A 19 -15.97 -14.75 4.52
N ARG A 20 -16.50 -15.10 5.70
CA ARG A 20 -17.61 -14.35 6.29
C ARG A 20 -17.08 -12.95 6.60
N LEU A 21 -17.45 -11.98 5.75
CA LEU A 21 -17.09 -10.58 5.94
C LEU A 21 -17.75 -10.09 7.24
N ASN A 22 -16.94 -9.97 8.30
CA ASN A 22 -17.38 -9.31 9.51
C ASN A 22 -17.49 -7.81 9.23
N ARG A 23 -18.73 -7.32 9.12
CA ARG A 23 -19.02 -5.91 8.80
C ARG A 23 -18.31 -4.94 9.75
N ALA A 24 -18.15 -5.30 11.02
CA ALA A 24 -17.41 -4.48 11.97
C ALA A 24 -15.93 -4.33 11.58
N PHE A 25 -15.27 -5.43 11.20
CA PHE A 25 -13.88 -5.36 10.72
C PHE A 25 -13.75 -4.50 9.47
N VAL A 26 -14.68 -4.61 8.53
CA VAL A 26 -14.68 -3.77 7.32
C VAL A 26 -14.78 -2.29 7.70
N VAL A 27 -15.70 -1.92 8.59
CA VAL A 27 -15.85 -0.54 9.07
C VAL A 27 -14.58 -0.05 9.76
N PHE A 28 -13.99 -0.86 10.63
CA PHE A 28 -12.72 -0.52 11.29
C PHE A 28 -11.58 -0.35 10.30
N SER A 29 -11.48 -1.20 9.28
CA SER A 29 -10.46 -1.06 8.23
C SER A 29 -10.61 0.27 7.47
N PHE A 30 -11.82 0.65 7.09
CA PHE A 30 -12.08 1.95 6.46
C PHE A 30 -11.74 3.11 7.39
N LEU A 31 -12.13 3.01 8.66
CA LEU A 31 -11.81 4.04 9.66
C LEU A 31 -10.31 4.20 9.85
N SER A 32 -9.56 3.08 9.92
CA SER A 32 -8.10 3.10 9.99
C SER A 32 -7.49 3.76 8.77
N ILE A 33 -7.95 3.45 7.56
CA ILE A 33 -7.46 4.10 6.35
C ILE A 33 -7.76 5.60 6.41
N TYR A 34 -9.00 6.02 6.68
CA TYR A 34 -9.33 7.45 6.71
C TYR A 34 -8.58 8.24 7.76
N LEU A 35 -8.43 7.69 8.96
CA LEU A 35 -7.75 8.38 10.04
C LEU A 35 -6.23 8.36 9.84
N ILE A 36 -5.62 7.18 9.68
CA ILE A 36 -4.16 7.03 9.63
C ILE A 36 -3.61 7.57 8.32
N TRP A 37 -4.25 7.23 7.20
CA TRP A 37 -3.80 7.67 5.88
C TRP A 37 -4.15 9.13 5.64
N GLY A 38 -5.35 9.58 6.02
CA GLY A 38 -5.74 10.99 5.93
C GLY A 38 -4.88 11.92 6.81
N SER A 39 -4.59 11.53 8.06
CA SER A 39 -3.75 12.32 8.95
C SER A 39 -2.30 12.42 8.49
N THR A 40 -1.84 11.52 7.61
CA THR A 40 -0.47 11.56 7.06
C THR A 40 -0.23 12.86 6.30
N TYR A 41 -1.18 13.35 5.50
CA TYR A 41 -1.05 14.63 4.80
C TYR A 41 -0.93 15.79 5.79
N LEU A 42 -1.70 15.77 6.88
CA LEU A 42 -1.55 16.80 7.91
C LEU A 42 -0.17 16.74 8.57
N ALA A 43 0.31 15.53 8.89
CA ALA A 43 1.62 15.33 9.50
C ALA A 43 2.77 15.77 8.58
N ILE A 44 2.68 15.50 7.27
CA ILE A 44 3.65 15.94 6.27
C ILE A 44 3.68 17.46 6.25
N ARG A 45 2.52 18.12 6.13
CA ARG A 45 2.42 19.58 6.12
C ARG A 45 3.11 20.23 7.31
N TYR A 46 2.95 19.67 8.52
CA TYR A 46 3.65 20.16 9.71
C TYR A 46 5.15 19.84 9.68
N ALA A 47 5.54 18.62 9.27
CA ALA A 47 6.95 18.22 9.25
C ALA A 47 7.78 19.08 8.27
N VAL A 48 7.23 19.42 7.11
CA VAL A 48 7.93 20.20 6.09
C VAL A 48 8.10 21.68 6.43
N GLU A 49 7.49 22.17 7.52
CA GLU A 49 7.73 23.53 8.03
C GLU A 49 9.11 23.69 8.64
N THR A 50 9.68 22.60 9.16
CA THR A 50 10.92 22.62 9.94
C THR A 50 12.01 21.71 9.36
N ILE A 51 11.62 20.65 8.67
CA ILE A 51 12.54 19.64 8.13
C ILE A 51 12.40 19.66 6.60
N PRO A 52 13.51 19.63 5.83
CA PRO A 52 13.41 19.63 4.38
C PRO A 52 12.59 18.43 3.84
N PRO A 53 11.78 18.62 2.80
CA PRO A 53 10.73 17.68 2.39
C PRO A 53 11.24 16.31 1.93
N LEU A 54 12.40 16.27 1.28
CA LEU A 54 12.99 14.99 0.86
C LEU A 54 13.57 14.20 2.03
N TYR A 55 14.00 14.87 3.11
CA TYR A 55 14.45 14.20 4.32
C TYR A 55 13.29 13.60 5.10
N THR A 56 12.19 14.35 5.27
CA THR A 56 10.97 13.83 5.94
C THR A 56 10.40 12.63 5.19
N ALA A 57 10.27 12.73 3.87
CA ALA A 57 9.86 11.63 3.03
C ALA A 57 10.84 10.45 3.12
N GLY A 58 12.13 10.71 2.94
CA GLY A 58 13.18 9.70 2.85
C GLY A 58 13.28 8.87 4.13
N PHE A 59 13.33 9.55 5.28
CA PHE A 59 13.47 8.88 6.57
C PHE A 59 12.32 7.92 6.87
N ARG A 60 11.08 8.35 6.63
CA ARG A 60 9.88 7.51 6.80
C ARG A 60 9.93 6.26 5.93
N HIS A 61 10.28 6.40 4.65
CA HIS A 61 10.31 5.27 3.72
C HIS A 61 11.51 4.35 3.96
N LEU A 62 12.65 4.90 4.38
CA LEU A 62 13.82 4.12 4.77
C LEU A 62 13.53 3.26 6.00
N ILE A 63 12.90 3.81 7.04
CA ILE A 63 12.50 3.04 8.22
C ILE A 63 11.54 1.92 7.83
N ALA A 64 10.47 2.24 7.11
CA ALA A 64 9.48 1.25 6.69
C ALA A 64 10.09 0.14 5.82
N GLY A 65 10.91 0.51 4.83
CA GLY A 65 11.61 -0.43 3.96
C GLY A 65 12.60 -1.30 4.72
N THR A 66 13.31 -0.74 5.69
CA THR A 66 14.27 -1.48 6.53
C THR A 66 13.56 -2.50 7.42
N ILE A 67 12.47 -2.10 8.06
CA ILE A 67 11.64 -3.01 8.89
C ILE A 67 11.11 -4.17 8.04
N LEU A 68 10.58 -3.88 6.86
CA LEU A 68 10.08 -4.90 5.94
C LEU A 68 11.19 -5.82 5.42
N LEU A 69 12.37 -5.27 5.12
CA LEU A 69 13.52 -6.06 4.69
C LEU A 69 13.98 -7.00 5.81
N ILE A 70 14.12 -6.51 7.04
CA ILE A 70 14.46 -7.33 8.22
C ILE A 70 13.42 -8.44 8.40
N TRP A 71 12.13 -8.12 8.30
CA TRP A 71 11.06 -9.11 8.41
C TRP A 71 11.14 -10.20 7.34
N CYS A 72 11.42 -9.81 6.09
CA CYS A 72 11.58 -10.72 4.96
C CYS A 72 12.75 -11.69 5.19
N LEU A 73 13.90 -11.15 5.62
CA LEU A 73 15.09 -11.94 5.95
C LEU A 73 14.83 -12.89 7.13
N ALA A 74 14.09 -12.44 8.15
CA ALA A 74 13.69 -13.27 9.29
C ALA A 74 12.75 -14.43 8.89
N LYS A 75 12.07 -14.34 7.75
CA LYS A 75 11.24 -15.40 7.17
C LYS A 75 12.00 -16.27 6.16
N HIS A 76 13.32 -16.10 6.02
CA HIS A 76 14.15 -16.77 5.02
C HIS A 76 13.68 -16.55 3.58
N LEU A 77 13.02 -15.43 3.32
CA LEU A 77 12.61 -15.03 1.98
C LEU A 77 13.73 -14.19 1.38
N SER A 78 14.62 -14.83 0.63
CA SER A 78 15.71 -14.13 -0.07
C SER A 78 15.21 -13.59 -1.42
N PRO A 79 15.23 -12.27 -1.65
CA PRO A 79 14.84 -11.70 -2.93
C PRO A 79 15.85 -12.08 -4.00
N THR A 80 15.35 -12.41 -5.19
CA THR A 80 16.19 -12.57 -6.38
C THR A 80 16.76 -11.23 -6.83
N TRP A 81 17.90 -11.24 -7.51
CA TRP A 81 18.50 -10.01 -8.07
C TRP A 81 17.55 -9.25 -9.02
N ALA A 82 16.72 -9.97 -9.77
CA ALA A 82 15.70 -9.35 -10.62
C ALA A 82 14.67 -8.57 -9.80
N GLN A 83 14.21 -9.13 -8.68
CA GLN A 83 13.29 -8.46 -7.75
C GLN A 83 13.95 -7.26 -7.07
N VAL A 84 15.21 -7.38 -6.64
CA VAL A 84 15.94 -6.24 -6.05
C VAL A 84 16.04 -5.10 -7.06
N ARG A 85 16.44 -5.38 -8.30
CA ARG A 85 16.54 -4.35 -9.35
C ARG A 85 15.19 -3.71 -9.64
N ALA A 86 14.12 -4.51 -9.77
CA ALA A 86 12.77 -4.00 -9.97
C ALA A 86 12.32 -3.11 -8.80
N SER A 87 12.55 -3.53 -7.56
CA SER A 87 12.21 -2.76 -6.35
C SER A 87 12.98 -1.45 -6.24
N ILE A 88 14.26 -1.42 -6.64
CA ILE A 88 15.04 -0.17 -6.68
C ILE A 88 14.44 0.80 -7.69
N ILE A 89 14.12 0.32 -8.90
CA ILE A 89 13.54 1.16 -9.96
C ILE A 89 12.18 1.69 -9.51
N ILE A 90 11.25 0.79 -9.16
CA ILE A 90 9.89 1.15 -8.74
C ILE A 90 9.94 2.04 -7.50
N GLY A 91 10.78 1.69 -6.51
CA GLY A 91 10.96 2.47 -5.30
C GLY A 91 11.51 3.86 -5.56
N ALA A 92 12.46 4.03 -6.49
CA ALA A 92 12.99 5.34 -6.87
C ALA A 92 11.92 6.21 -7.54
N PHE A 93 11.15 5.67 -8.48
CA PHE A 93 10.06 6.40 -9.13
C PHE A 93 8.95 6.76 -8.14
N PHE A 94 8.51 5.80 -7.32
CA PHE A 94 7.49 6.01 -6.29
C PHE A 94 7.93 7.05 -5.27
N PHE A 95 9.20 7.01 -4.85
CA PHE A 95 9.76 7.95 -3.88
C PHE A 95 9.97 9.33 -4.49
N LEU A 96 10.65 9.45 -5.64
CA LEU A 96 11.03 10.76 -6.19
C LEU A 96 9.83 11.45 -6.84
N ILE A 97 9.04 10.72 -7.64
CA ILE A 97 7.93 11.29 -8.41
C ILE A 97 6.65 11.32 -7.58
N GLY A 98 6.32 10.24 -6.87
CA GLY A 98 5.09 10.19 -6.07
C GLY A 98 5.24 10.97 -4.76
N HIS A 99 5.88 10.35 -3.77
CA HIS A 99 5.92 10.92 -2.43
C HIS A 99 6.81 12.16 -2.29
N GLY A 100 7.92 12.24 -3.02
CA GLY A 100 8.87 13.33 -2.94
C GLY A 100 8.30 14.64 -3.45
N THR A 101 7.62 14.60 -4.60
CA THR A 101 6.90 15.77 -5.12
C THR A 101 5.71 16.16 -4.24
N LEU A 102 5.00 15.18 -3.64
CA LEU A 102 3.94 15.46 -2.67
C LEU A 102 4.47 16.27 -1.47
N HIS A 103 5.54 15.81 -0.83
CA HIS A 103 6.14 16.53 0.31
C HIS A 103 6.67 17.90 -0.12
N TRP A 104 7.19 18.01 -1.35
CA TRP A 104 7.59 19.29 -1.89
C TRP A 104 6.38 20.23 -2.03
N ALA A 105 5.31 19.76 -2.65
CA ALA A 105 4.09 20.54 -2.91
C ALA A 105 3.44 21.02 -1.61
N GLU A 106 3.42 20.19 -0.57
CA GLU A 106 2.86 20.53 0.74
C GLU A 106 3.58 21.67 1.46
N GLN A 107 4.77 22.10 1.02
CA GLN A 107 5.37 23.36 1.51
C GLN A 107 4.50 24.58 1.17
N LYS A 108 3.70 24.50 0.09
CA LYS A 108 2.87 25.61 -0.42
C LYS A 108 1.39 25.25 -0.45
N VAL A 109 1.07 23.97 -0.56
CA VAL A 109 -0.31 23.47 -0.71
C VAL A 109 -0.85 23.02 0.66
N PRO A 110 -2.06 23.45 1.05
CA PRO A 110 -2.71 22.96 2.26
C PRO A 110 -2.96 21.43 2.20
N SER A 111 -2.77 20.74 3.32
CA SER A 111 -2.92 19.27 3.41
C SER A 111 -4.29 18.75 2.95
N GLY A 112 -5.36 19.52 3.19
CA GLY A 112 -6.70 19.17 2.72
C GLY A 112 -6.84 19.19 1.20
N LEU A 113 -6.15 20.11 0.50
CA LEU A 113 -6.14 20.13 -0.96
C LEU A 113 -5.25 19.01 -1.51
N ALA A 114 -4.09 18.79 -0.88
CA ALA A 114 -3.18 17.71 -1.25
C ALA A 114 -3.87 16.33 -1.16
N SER A 115 -4.61 16.05 -0.09
CA SER A 115 -5.32 14.78 0.08
C SER A 115 -6.45 14.58 -0.95
N LEU A 116 -7.17 15.64 -1.32
CA LEU A 116 -8.22 15.58 -2.35
C LEU A 116 -7.63 15.31 -3.74
N LEU A 117 -6.49 15.93 -4.07
CA LEU A 117 -5.80 15.69 -5.34
C LEU A 117 -5.30 14.25 -5.42
N ILE A 118 -4.70 13.71 -4.36
CA ILE A 118 -4.25 12.31 -4.34
C ILE A 118 -5.43 11.33 -4.33
N ALA A 119 -6.56 11.68 -3.72
CA ALA A 119 -7.78 10.87 -3.81
C ALA A 119 -8.30 10.70 -5.25
N SER A 120 -7.81 11.52 -6.19
CA SER A 120 -8.14 11.45 -7.62
C SER A 120 -7.22 10.53 -8.43
N GLU A 121 -6.19 9.93 -7.84
CA GLU A 121 -5.29 8.97 -8.53
C GLU A 121 -5.99 7.82 -9.28
N PRO A 122 -7.15 7.28 -8.84
CA PRO A 122 -7.82 6.20 -9.57
C PRO A 122 -8.56 6.62 -10.86
N ILE A 123 -8.72 7.93 -11.09
CA ILE A 123 -9.54 8.51 -12.18
C ILE A 123 -8.68 8.71 -13.43
#